data_AF-A0A976LCD8-F1
#
_entry.id   AF-A0A976LCD8-F1
#
_cell.length_a   1.000
_cell.length_b   1.000
_cell.length_c   1.000
_cell.angle_alpha   90.00
_cell.angle_beta   90.00
_cell.angle_gamma   90.00
#
_symmetry.space_group_name_H-M   'P 1'
#
loop_
_entity.id
_entity.type
_entity.pdbx_description
1 polymer ?
#
loop_
_entity_poly.entity_id
_entity_poly.type
_entity_poly.pdbx_seq_one_letter_code
_entity_poly.pdbx_strand_id
1 'polypeptide(L)'
;PSDSGALFNGNNPNDWAIASYTGSLGSQRTPSADGACNPWIGFAEVPAGNADHGNGNSFAEISGVFSRMVSVQPGCTFTMIRDGLSSTILVGETLYDCHDHREGLWSYNGFNNAHGSTVVPINNMTTCYNSQAEAQAKGSTHPQCFTKSNWNFSWGFRSQHSGGSQFLFGDGSTKLLSQEIEHTLYQKLGGKADGNAVGSF
;
A
#
# COMPACT_ATOMS: atom_id res chain seq x y z
N PRO A 1 -12.08 -7.88 -11.62
CA PRO A 1 -10.66 -7.49 -11.41
C PRO A 1 -10.56 -5.97 -11.39
N SER A 2 -9.79 -5.42 -10.46
CA SER A 2 -9.55 -3.96 -10.42
C SER A 2 -8.80 -3.49 -11.67
N ASP A 3 -7.92 -4.33 -12.23
CA ASP A 3 -7.21 -4.05 -13.48
C ASP A 3 -7.97 -4.55 -14.72
N SER A 4 -8.00 -3.73 -15.76
CA SER A 4 -8.56 -4.05 -17.09
C SER A 4 -7.51 -4.60 -18.06
N GLY A 5 -6.24 -4.62 -17.66
CA GLY A 5 -5.11 -5.11 -18.47
C GLY A 5 -4.90 -6.62 -18.37
N ALA A 6 -4.12 -7.18 -19.30
CA ALA A 6 -3.75 -8.59 -19.27
C ALA A 6 -2.97 -8.91 -17.97
N LEU A 7 -3.34 -10.00 -17.28
CA LEU A 7 -2.67 -10.52 -16.08
C LEU A 7 -1.26 -11.09 -16.36
N PHE A 8 -0.69 -10.77 -17.51
CA PHE A 8 0.62 -11.20 -17.99
C PHE A 8 1.36 -9.98 -18.52
N ASN A 9 2.57 -9.75 -18.01
CA ASN A 9 3.46 -8.76 -18.60
C ASN A 9 4.10 -9.37 -19.87
N GLY A 10 3.41 -9.32 -21.01
CA GLY A 10 3.92 -9.84 -22.29
C GLY A 10 5.21 -9.18 -22.80
N ASN A 11 5.73 -8.17 -22.08
CA ASN A 11 6.98 -7.48 -22.36
C ASN A 11 8.10 -7.81 -21.34
N ASN A 12 7.87 -8.70 -20.36
CA ASN A 12 8.91 -9.11 -19.42
C ASN A 12 9.41 -10.53 -19.76
N PRO A 13 10.71 -10.73 -20.01
CA PRO A 13 11.26 -12.04 -20.35
C PRO A 13 11.10 -13.10 -19.24
N ASN A 14 10.66 -12.71 -18.03
CA ASN A 14 10.54 -13.59 -16.87
C ASN A 14 9.09 -14.00 -16.52
N ASP A 15 8.07 -13.57 -17.28
CA ASP A 15 6.65 -13.92 -17.07
C ASP A 15 6.17 -13.79 -15.60
N TRP A 16 6.54 -12.69 -14.94
CA TRP A 16 6.17 -12.49 -13.54
C TRP A 16 4.66 -12.36 -13.34
N ALA A 17 4.16 -13.00 -12.28
CA ALA A 17 2.76 -12.97 -11.92
C ALA A 17 2.32 -11.54 -11.55
N ILE A 18 1.26 -11.08 -12.21
CA ILE A 18 0.57 -9.83 -11.87
C ILE A 18 -0.68 -10.20 -11.07
N ALA A 19 -1.02 -9.42 -10.05
CA ALA A 19 -2.27 -9.59 -9.31
C ALA A 19 -2.91 -8.23 -9.03
N SER A 20 -4.18 -8.24 -8.68
CA SER A 20 -4.94 -7.05 -8.32
C SER A 20 -4.88 -6.73 -6.82
N TYR A 21 -4.02 -7.42 -6.06
CA TYR A 21 -3.95 -7.35 -4.61
C TYR A 21 -2.50 -7.45 -4.14
N THR A 22 -2.16 -6.69 -3.10
CA THR A 22 -0.83 -6.74 -2.46
C THR A 22 -0.94 -6.77 -0.95
N GLY A 23 0.07 -7.35 -0.29
CA GLY A 23 0.23 -7.25 1.16
C GLY A 23 0.34 -5.80 1.65
N SER A 24 -0.18 -5.57 2.85
CA SER A 24 -0.18 -4.29 3.54
C SER A 24 1.10 -4.08 4.33
N LEU A 25 1.84 -3.03 3.96
CA LEU A 25 2.91 -2.42 4.75
C LEU A 25 2.35 -1.49 5.84
N GLY A 26 1.03 -1.28 5.86
CA GLY A 26 0.35 -0.41 6.82
C GLY A 26 0.73 1.06 6.63
N SER A 27 0.75 1.77 7.75
CA SER A 27 1.07 3.19 7.84
C SER A 27 2.59 3.44 7.88
N GLN A 28 3.38 2.64 7.16
CA GLN A 28 4.84 2.79 7.13
C GLN A 28 5.29 4.00 6.31
N ARG A 29 6.35 4.68 6.73
CA ARG A 29 6.99 5.73 5.92
C ARG A 29 7.47 5.18 4.56
N THR A 30 7.00 5.79 3.48
CA THR A 30 7.36 5.49 2.09
C THR A 30 7.77 6.76 1.34
N PRO A 31 8.85 7.46 1.75
CA PRO A 31 9.24 8.72 1.15
C PRO A 31 9.50 8.54 -0.35
N SER A 32 8.86 9.35 -1.19
CA SER A 32 9.00 9.41 -2.65
C SER A 32 10.41 9.80 -3.08
N ALA A 33 10.78 9.40 -4.30
CA ALA A 33 12.03 9.82 -4.94
C ALA A 33 12.12 11.35 -5.10
N ASP A 34 11.01 12.01 -5.45
CA ASP A 34 10.90 13.47 -5.37
C ASP A 34 10.46 13.89 -3.97
N GLY A 35 11.29 14.69 -3.30
CA GLY A 35 11.03 15.25 -1.98
C GLY A 35 9.74 16.08 -1.90
N ALA A 36 9.34 16.74 -3.00
CA ALA A 36 8.11 17.51 -3.09
C ALA A 36 6.84 16.63 -3.17
N CYS A 37 6.98 15.34 -3.44
CA CYS A 37 5.90 14.38 -3.60
C CYS A 37 5.68 13.52 -2.36
N ASN A 38 5.69 14.14 -1.18
CA ASN A 38 5.49 13.48 0.12
C ASN A 38 4.34 14.08 0.96
N PRO A 39 3.16 14.37 0.39
CA PRO A 39 2.12 15.09 1.11
C PRO A 39 1.53 14.30 2.28
N TRP A 40 1.67 12.97 2.31
CA TRP A 40 1.09 12.13 3.38
C TRP A 40 2.11 11.53 4.34
N ILE A 41 3.40 11.81 4.19
CA ILE A 41 4.42 11.20 5.06
C ILE A 41 4.24 11.55 6.54
N GLY A 42 3.57 12.68 6.84
CA GLY A 42 3.23 13.10 8.20
C GLY A 42 2.14 12.25 8.87
N PHE A 43 1.41 11.42 8.12
CA PHE A 43 0.44 10.47 8.67
C PHE A 43 1.04 9.10 8.97
N ALA A 44 2.29 8.86 8.57
CA ALA A 44 2.94 7.58 8.81
C ALA A 44 3.13 7.34 10.31
N GLU A 45 2.90 6.11 10.73
CA GLU A 45 3.28 5.63 12.05
C GLU A 45 4.79 5.63 12.22
N VAL A 46 5.21 5.60 13.48
CA VAL A 46 6.62 5.47 13.87
C VAL A 46 6.78 4.19 14.70
N PRO A 47 6.93 3.02 14.06
CA PRO A 47 7.27 1.77 14.74
C PRO A 47 8.65 1.83 15.39
N ALA A 48 9.06 0.75 16.06
CA ALA A 48 10.32 0.69 16.79
C ALA A 48 11.53 0.61 15.83
N GLY A 49 11.93 1.72 15.21
CA GLY A 49 13.13 1.83 14.37
C GLY A 49 12.91 2.66 13.10
N ASN A 50 13.80 2.49 12.11
CA ASN A 50 13.82 3.27 10.87
C ASN A 50 13.71 2.33 9.65
N ALA A 51 12.51 1.81 9.38
CA ALA A 51 12.26 0.88 8.28
C ALA A 51 11.47 1.54 7.13
N ASP A 52 12.03 2.60 6.55
CA ASP A 52 11.45 3.22 5.37
C ASP A 52 11.26 2.19 4.25
N HIS A 53 10.13 2.28 3.56
CA HIS A 53 9.73 1.35 2.49
C HIS A 53 9.62 -0.11 2.95
N GLY A 54 9.53 -0.37 4.25
CA GLY A 54 9.50 -1.71 4.82
C GLY A 54 10.85 -2.42 4.82
N ASN A 55 11.94 -1.67 4.76
CA ASN A 55 13.31 -2.17 4.85
C ASN A 55 13.79 -2.14 6.31
N GLY A 56 13.36 -3.14 7.10
CA GLY A 56 13.69 -3.25 8.52
C GLY A 56 14.52 -4.49 8.84
N ASN A 57 14.97 -4.59 10.08
CA ASN A 57 15.58 -5.84 10.56
C ASN A 57 14.51 -6.81 11.06
N SER A 58 13.49 -6.30 11.75
CA SER A 58 12.42 -7.09 12.39
C SER A 58 11.03 -6.53 12.13
N PHE A 59 9.99 -7.34 12.35
CA PHE A 59 8.59 -6.89 12.26
C PHE A 59 8.17 -5.91 13.37
N ALA A 60 9.01 -5.68 14.38
CA ALA A 60 8.81 -4.59 15.35
C ALA A 60 9.01 -3.20 14.72
N GLU A 61 9.76 -3.13 13.62
CA GLU A 61 10.04 -1.90 12.86
C GLU A 61 9.02 -1.62 11.75
N ILE A 62 8.11 -2.57 11.50
CA ILE A 62 7.13 -2.50 10.40
C ILE A 62 5.78 -2.07 10.99
N SER A 63 5.06 -1.15 10.34
CA SER A 63 3.70 -0.78 10.74
C SER A 63 2.70 -1.91 10.44
N GLY A 64 2.63 -2.34 9.18
CA GLY A 64 1.71 -3.39 8.72
C GLY A 64 2.19 -4.81 9.00
N VAL A 65 1.53 -5.75 8.33
CA VAL A 65 1.73 -7.21 8.50
C VAL A 65 2.70 -7.79 7.47
N PHE A 66 2.76 -7.18 6.28
CA PHE A 66 3.74 -7.53 5.25
C PHE A 66 4.87 -6.50 5.22
N SER A 67 6.04 -6.92 4.78
CA SER A 67 7.22 -6.09 4.68
C SER A 67 7.94 -6.35 3.38
N ARG A 68 8.57 -5.32 2.83
CA ARG A 68 9.44 -5.45 1.66
C ARG A 68 10.68 -6.28 1.99
N MET A 69 11.46 -5.84 2.99
CA MET A 69 12.70 -6.51 3.38
C MET A 69 12.83 -6.51 4.90
N VAL A 70 12.49 -7.64 5.52
CA VAL A 70 12.82 -7.95 6.91
C VAL A 70 13.88 -9.04 6.92
N SER A 71 14.99 -8.82 7.62
CA SER A 71 16.20 -9.63 7.49
C SER A 71 16.38 -10.72 8.56
N VAL A 72 15.82 -10.53 9.76
CA VAL A 72 16.06 -11.45 10.91
C VAL A 72 14.84 -12.27 11.34
N GLN A 73 13.69 -12.08 10.68
CA GLN A 73 12.45 -12.80 10.98
C GLN A 73 11.75 -13.26 9.68
N PRO A 74 11.19 -14.48 9.65
CA PRO A 74 10.57 -15.02 8.45
C PRO A 74 9.20 -14.41 8.11
N GLY A 75 8.56 -13.70 9.05
CA GLY A 75 7.22 -13.15 8.88
C GLY A 75 6.64 -12.56 10.16
N CYS A 76 5.52 -11.86 10.01
CA CYS A 76 4.69 -11.39 11.13
C CYS A 76 3.82 -12.55 11.65
N THR A 77 3.83 -12.79 12.96
CA THR A 77 2.92 -13.77 13.60
C THR A 77 1.63 -13.08 14.06
N PHE A 78 0.55 -13.85 14.26
CA PHE A 78 -0.71 -13.28 14.80
C PHE A 78 -0.55 -12.63 16.17
N THR A 79 0.37 -13.12 17.00
CA THR A 79 0.68 -12.50 18.30
C THR A 79 1.30 -11.10 18.18
N MET A 80 1.85 -10.74 17.02
CA MET A 80 2.36 -9.40 16.75
C MET A 80 1.25 -8.42 16.33
N ILE A 81 0.06 -8.92 15.93
CA ILE A 81 -1.11 -8.11 15.54
C ILE A 81 -1.93 -7.81 16.81
N ARG A 82 -1.47 -6.82 17.57
CA ARG A 82 -2.00 -6.49 18.90
C ARG A 82 -3.24 -5.61 18.86
N ASP A 83 -3.48 -4.90 17.75
CA ASP A 83 -4.66 -4.03 17.60
C ASP A 83 -5.93 -4.81 17.16
N GLY A 84 -5.77 -6.12 16.93
CA GLY A 84 -6.86 -7.05 16.64
C GLY A 84 -6.88 -7.53 15.20
N LEU A 85 -7.11 -8.84 15.01
CA LEU A 85 -7.16 -9.45 13.69
C LEU A 85 -8.30 -8.89 12.83
N SER A 86 -9.46 -8.58 13.41
CA SER A 86 -10.61 -8.01 12.70
C SER A 86 -10.47 -6.53 12.33
N SER A 87 -9.40 -5.88 12.79
CA SER A 87 -9.16 -4.44 12.67
C SER A 87 -7.84 -4.10 11.99
N THR A 88 -7.08 -5.09 11.52
CA THR A 88 -5.85 -4.89 10.77
C THR A 88 -6.00 -5.37 9.34
N ILE A 89 -5.72 -4.48 8.39
CA ILE A 89 -5.68 -4.76 6.95
C ILE A 89 -4.46 -5.63 6.65
N LEU A 90 -4.70 -6.82 6.08
CA LEU A 90 -3.65 -7.70 5.58
C LEU A 90 -3.30 -7.42 4.12
N VAL A 91 -4.32 -7.31 3.29
CA VAL A 91 -4.20 -7.24 1.83
C VAL A 91 -5.27 -6.28 1.32
N GLY A 92 -4.96 -5.52 0.28
CA GLY A 92 -5.92 -4.63 -0.37
C GLY A 92 -5.73 -4.56 -1.87
N GLU A 93 -6.74 -4.04 -2.57
CA GLU A 93 -6.66 -3.90 -4.03
C GLU A 93 -5.60 -2.89 -4.44
N THR A 94 -4.90 -3.22 -5.52
CA THR A 94 -4.00 -2.33 -6.24
C THR A 94 -4.32 -2.38 -7.72
N LEU A 95 -3.72 -1.43 -8.44
CA LEU A 95 -3.69 -1.41 -9.89
C LEU A 95 -2.24 -1.46 -10.32
N TYR A 96 -1.87 -2.51 -11.04
CA TYR A 96 -0.52 -2.76 -11.54
C TYR A 96 0.03 -1.56 -12.30
N ASP A 97 -0.83 -0.93 -13.10
CA ASP A 97 -0.40 0.18 -13.95
C ASP A 97 -0.08 1.47 -13.19
N CYS A 98 -0.38 1.54 -11.90
CA CYS A 98 -0.10 2.72 -11.08
C CYS A 98 1.17 2.57 -10.24
N HIS A 99 1.84 1.42 -10.35
CA HIS A 99 2.94 1.00 -9.49
C HIS A 99 4.30 1.03 -10.21
N ASP A 100 5.39 1.20 -9.45
CA ASP A 100 6.76 1.13 -9.98
C ASP A 100 7.36 -0.27 -9.89
N HIS A 101 7.08 -1.00 -8.80
CA HIS A 101 7.47 -2.39 -8.62
C HIS A 101 6.54 -3.31 -9.39
N ARG A 102 6.62 -3.27 -10.72
CA ARG A 102 5.86 -4.12 -11.65
C ARG A 102 6.52 -5.49 -11.89
N GLU A 103 7.48 -5.80 -11.04
CA GLU A 103 8.62 -6.61 -11.43
C GLU A 103 9.36 -7.12 -10.18
N GLY A 104 9.89 -8.35 -10.22
CA GLY A 104 10.66 -8.96 -9.14
C GLY A 104 10.01 -10.19 -8.48
N LEU A 105 10.73 -10.81 -7.55
CA LEU A 105 10.26 -11.97 -6.79
C LEU A 105 9.28 -11.56 -5.69
N TRP A 106 8.13 -12.23 -5.64
CA TRP A 106 7.08 -11.99 -4.64
C TRP A 106 7.59 -12.10 -3.19
N SER A 107 8.67 -12.83 -2.93
CA SER A 107 9.26 -13.00 -1.60
C SER A 107 10.32 -11.96 -1.24
N TYR A 108 10.57 -10.97 -2.11
CA TYR A 108 11.65 -9.99 -1.92
C TYR A 108 11.25 -8.56 -2.29
N ASN A 109 11.05 -8.27 -3.57
CA ASN A 109 10.74 -6.91 -4.02
C ASN A 109 9.80 -6.89 -5.23
N GLY A 110 9.12 -8.00 -5.50
CA GLY A 110 8.13 -8.12 -6.56
C GLY A 110 6.83 -7.43 -6.22
N PHE A 111 6.08 -7.04 -7.25
CA PHE A 111 4.69 -6.64 -7.11
C PHE A 111 3.90 -7.67 -6.27
N ASN A 112 2.88 -7.21 -5.55
CA ASN A 112 2.03 -8.02 -4.67
C ASN A 112 2.67 -8.48 -3.34
N ASN A 113 3.95 -8.19 -3.08
CA ASN A 113 4.61 -8.54 -1.82
C ASN A 113 4.07 -7.72 -0.64
N ALA A 114 4.43 -6.44 -0.58
CA ALA A 114 4.13 -5.55 0.54
C ALA A 114 3.98 -4.10 0.08
N HIS A 115 3.78 -3.84 -1.21
CA HIS A 115 3.77 -2.47 -1.74
C HIS A 115 2.38 -1.82 -1.70
N GLY A 116 1.62 -2.12 -0.64
CA GLY A 116 0.36 -1.49 -0.31
C GLY A 116 0.48 -0.75 1.00
N SER A 117 0.19 0.54 1.02
CA SER A 117 0.33 1.41 2.18
C SER A 117 -0.97 2.15 2.43
N THR A 118 -1.33 2.25 3.71
CA THR A 118 -2.45 3.09 4.15
C THR A 118 -2.06 4.57 4.24
N VAL A 119 -0.76 4.89 4.18
CA VAL A 119 -0.30 6.29 4.22
C VAL A 119 -0.89 7.11 3.09
N VAL A 120 -1.09 6.48 1.95
CA VAL A 120 -1.68 7.10 0.76
C VAL A 120 -3.20 6.89 0.79
N PRO A 121 -4.03 7.94 0.60
CA PRO A 121 -5.47 7.79 0.53
C PRO A 121 -5.91 6.76 -0.51
N ILE A 122 -6.98 6.03 -0.18
CA ILE A 122 -7.62 5.07 -1.09
C ILE A 122 -7.96 5.78 -2.41
N ASN A 123 -7.72 5.09 -3.53
CA ASN A 123 -8.01 5.60 -4.87
C ASN A 123 -7.26 6.89 -5.21
N ASN A 124 -6.07 7.11 -4.66
CA ASN A 124 -5.16 8.07 -5.27
C ASN A 124 -4.67 7.54 -6.62
N MET A 125 -5.18 8.15 -7.70
CA MET A 125 -4.92 7.73 -9.09
C MET A 125 -3.77 8.47 -9.76
N THR A 126 -3.05 9.35 -9.05
CA THR A 126 -2.06 10.27 -9.65
C THR A 126 -1.00 9.53 -10.46
N THR A 127 -0.49 8.40 -9.96
CA THR A 127 0.54 7.60 -10.64
C THR A 127 0.01 6.61 -11.66
N CYS A 128 -1.32 6.56 -11.84
CA CYS A 128 -1.96 5.78 -12.90
C CYS A 128 -1.93 6.50 -14.25
N TYR A 129 -1.72 7.82 -14.25
CA TYR A 129 -1.67 8.64 -15.45
C TYR A 129 -0.29 8.62 -16.10
N ASN A 130 -0.22 8.85 -17.41
CA ASN A 130 1.01 8.76 -18.19
C ASN A 130 1.76 10.09 -18.30
N SER A 131 1.15 11.19 -17.86
CA SER A 131 1.78 12.52 -17.86
C SER A 131 1.15 13.44 -16.80
N GLN A 132 1.89 14.49 -16.43
CA GLN A 132 1.38 15.56 -15.58
C GLN A 132 0.13 16.24 -16.16
N ALA A 133 0.10 16.46 -17.48
CA ALA A 133 -1.04 17.08 -18.17
C ALA A 133 -2.30 16.21 -18.07
N GLU A 134 -2.16 14.90 -18.24
CA GLU A 134 -3.26 13.94 -18.05
C GLU A 134 -3.74 13.93 -16.60
N ALA A 135 -2.82 13.87 -15.63
CA ALA A 135 -3.16 13.89 -14.21
C ALA A 135 -3.94 15.16 -13.82
N GLN A 136 -3.54 16.32 -14.38
CA GLN A 136 -4.23 17.58 -14.18
C GLN A 136 -5.63 17.56 -14.82
N ALA A 137 -5.75 17.08 -16.06
CA ALA A 137 -7.05 16.99 -16.75
C ALA A 137 -8.03 16.04 -16.03
N LYS A 138 -7.52 15.07 -15.28
CA LYS A 138 -8.29 14.14 -14.45
C LYS A 138 -8.51 14.61 -13.02
N GLY A 139 -8.08 15.82 -12.67
CA GLY A 139 -8.34 16.44 -11.37
C GLY A 139 -7.45 15.94 -10.22
N SER A 140 -6.27 15.38 -10.50
CA SER A 140 -5.30 15.09 -9.43
C SER A 140 -4.93 16.38 -8.71
N THR A 141 -4.86 16.32 -7.38
CA THR A 141 -4.42 17.43 -6.53
C THR A 141 -2.91 17.66 -6.59
N HIS A 142 -2.13 16.68 -7.08
CA HIS A 142 -0.68 16.74 -7.18
C HIS A 142 -0.21 16.21 -8.55
N PRO A 143 -0.60 16.84 -9.66
CA PRO A 143 -0.38 16.29 -11.00
C PRO A 143 1.12 16.14 -11.35
N GLN A 144 2.00 16.94 -10.74
CA GLN A 144 3.45 16.83 -10.89
C GLN A 144 4.02 15.51 -10.35
N CYS A 145 3.28 14.83 -9.46
CA CYS A 145 3.73 13.61 -8.80
C CYS A 145 3.35 12.32 -9.54
N PHE A 146 2.98 12.39 -10.82
CA PHE A 146 2.53 11.25 -11.63
C PHE A 146 3.59 10.14 -11.83
N THR A 147 4.87 10.45 -11.64
CA THR A 147 5.95 9.46 -11.77
C THR A 147 5.82 8.34 -10.72
N LYS A 148 5.89 7.09 -11.16
CA LYS A 148 5.62 5.91 -10.31
C LYS A 148 6.66 5.69 -9.19
N SER A 149 7.87 6.25 -9.31
CA SER A 149 8.88 6.27 -8.24
C SER A 149 8.51 7.18 -7.05
N ASN A 150 7.40 7.92 -7.14
CA ASN A 150 6.83 8.64 -6.01
C ASN A 150 6.02 7.67 -5.14
N TRP A 151 6.71 6.94 -4.27
CA TRP A 151 6.15 5.87 -3.44
C TRP A 151 5.10 6.34 -2.43
N ASN A 152 5.14 7.60 -2.00
CA ASN A 152 4.06 8.19 -1.23
C ASN A 152 2.79 8.40 -2.06
N PHE A 153 2.79 8.05 -3.36
CA PHE A 153 1.62 7.92 -4.20
C PHE A 153 1.44 6.49 -4.69
N SER A 154 2.45 5.92 -5.37
CA SER A 154 2.31 4.67 -6.12
C SER A 154 2.00 3.45 -5.26
N TRP A 155 2.38 3.44 -3.98
CA TRP A 155 2.13 2.31 -3.08
C TRP A 155 0.78 2.40 -2.36
N GLY A 156 -0.09 3.35 -2.72
CA GLY A 156 -1.46 3.39 -2.19
C GLY A 156 -2.36 2.27 -2.70
N PHE A 157 -3.29 1.84 -1.85
CA PHE A 157 -4.38 0.94 -2.26
C PHE A 157 -5.39 1.66 -3.15
N ARG A 158 -5.88 0.97 -4.18
CA ARG A 158 -6.77 1.54 -5.19
C ARG A 158 -7.50 0.49 -6.00
N SER A 159 -8.66 0.89 -6.51
CA SER A 159 -9.56 0.06 -7.30
C SER A 159 -10.23 0.86 -8.41
N GLN A 160 -10.69 0.16 -9.45
CA GLN A 160 -11.63 0.72 -10.43
C GLN A 160 -13.09 0.60 -9.98
N HIS A 161 -13.37 -0.09 -8.86
CA HIS A 161 -14.70 -0.12 -8.28
C HIS A 161 -15.12 1.27 -7.77
N SER A 162 -16.39 1.61 -7.95
CA SER A 162 -16.91 2.90 -7.48
C SER A 162 -16.90 2.97 -5.96
N GLY A 163 -16.40 4.07 -5.41
CA GLY A 163 -16.59 4.45 -4.01
C GLY A 163 -15.60 3.85 -3.01
N GLY A 164 -14.66 3.00 -3.42
CA GLY A 164 -13.71 2.41 -2.48
C GLY A 164 -12.78 1.37 -3.06
N SER A 165 -12.18 0.58 -2.17
CA SER A 165 -11.29 -0.54 -2.49
C SER A 165 -11.59 -1.72 -1.56
N GLN A 166 -11.43 -2.95 -2.05
CA GLN A 166 -11.63 -4.15 -1.24
C GLN A 166 -10.38 -4.48 -0.42
N PHE A 167 -10.61 -4.89 0.83
CA PHE A 167 -9.57 -5.27 1.78
C PHE A 167 -9.89 -6.59 2.46
N LEU A 168 -8.84 -7.37 2.74
CA LEU A 168 -8.84 -8.55 3.59
C LEU A 168 -8.27 -8.19 4.97
N PHE A 169 -8.94 -8.63 6.02
CA PHE A 169 -8.53 -8.42 7.41
C PHE A 169 -7.88 -9.67 8.00
N GLY A 170 -7.17 -9.49 9.12
CA GLY A 170 -6.47 -10.55 9.85
C GLY A 170 -7.34 -11.72 10.30
N ASP A 171 -8.64 -11.50 10.48
CA ASP A 171 -9.63 -12.53 10.84
C ASP A 171 -10.21 -13.28 9.62
N GLY A 172 -9.76 -12.93 8.42
CA GLY A 172 -10.25 -13.51 7.16
C GLY A 172 -11.50 -12.82 6.59
N SER A 173 -12.05 -11.81 7.26
CA SER A 173 -13.16 -11.03 6.72
C SER A 173 -12.72 -10.12 5.58
N THR A 174 -13.63 -9.86 4.64
CA THR A 174 -13.40 -8.93 3.53
C THR A 174 -14.37 -7.76 3.63
N LYS A 175 -13.88 -6.53 3.43
CA LYS A 175 -14.70 -5.33 3.42
C LYS A 175 -14.31 -4.38 2.30
N LEU A 176 -15.31 -3.69 1.76
CA LEU A 176 -15.10 -2.51 0.92
C LEU A 176 -14.92 -1.32 1.86
N LEU A 177 -13.74 -0.71 1.87
CA LEU A 177 -13.54 0.55 2.59
C LEU A 177 -13.80 1.71 1.64
N SER A 178 -14.59 2.67 2.11
CA SER A 178 -14.90 3.89 1.37
C SER A 178 -13.62 4.68 1.08
N GLN A 179 -13.50 5.25 -0.12
CA GLN A 179 -12.43 6.21 -0.42
C GLN A 179 -12.52 7.50 0.40
N GLU A 180 -13.70 7.77 0.98
CA GLU A 180 -13.97 8.91 1.88
C GLU A 180 -13.78 8.55 3.36
N ILE A 181 -13.18 7.38 3.66
CA ILE A 181 -12.83 7.00 5.03
C ILE A 181 -11.97 8.10 5.67
N GLU A 182 -12.20 8.36 6.96
CA GLU A 182 -11.37 9.30 7.70
C GLU A 182 -9.92 8.80 7.69
N HIS A 183 -9.00 9.65 7.25
CA HIS A 183 -7.64 9.22 6.93
C HIS A 183 -6.93 8.63 8.14
N THR A 184 -7.13 9.18 9.34
CA THR A 184 -6.53 8.65 10.59
C THR A 184 -7.06 7.26 10.93
N LEU A 185 -8.36 7.02 10.75
CA LEU A 185 -8.96 5.69 10.93
C LEU A 185 -8.34 4.70 9.94
N TYR A 186 -8.20 5.08 8.68
CA TYR A 186 -7.58 4.22 7.68
C TYR A 186 -6.13 3.87 8.03
N GLN A 187 -5.39 4.81 8.62
CA GLN A 187 -4.04 4.58 9.11
C GLN A 187 -3.99 3.57 10.26
N LYS A 188 -4.88 3.72 11.23
CA LYS A 188 -5.01 2.76 12.34
C LYS A 188 -5.37 1.36 11.86
N LEU A 189 -6.16 1.24 10.79
CA LEU A 189 -6.44 -0.07 10.16
C LEU A 189 -5.21 -0.67 9.46
N GLY A 190 -4.23 0.16 9.08
CA GLY A 190 -2.97 -0.28 8.51
C GLY A 190 -1.96 -0.74 9.56
N GLY A 191 -1.96 -0.11 10.73
CA GLY A 191 -1.14 -0.50 11.88
C GLY A 191 -1.55 -1.83 12.47
N LYS A 192 -0.57 -2.68 12.80
CA LYS A 192 -0.83 -3.95 13.49
C LYS A 192 -0.74 -3.87 15.01
N ALA A 193 -0.02 -2.87 15.53
CA ALA A 193 0.32 -2.79 16.96
C ALA A 193 0.60 -1.36 17.45
N ASP A 194 -0.12 -0.37 16.93
CA ASP A 194 -0.03 1.05 17.31
C ASP A 194 -0.78 1.34 18.63
N GLY A 195 -1.62 0.41 19.11
CA GLY A 195 -2.39 0.51 20.35
C GLY A 195 -3.60 1.43 20.26
N ASN A 196 -3.96 1.92 19.07
CA ASN A 196 -5.05 2.84 18.89
C ASN A 196 -6.38 2.10 18.71
N ALA A 197 -7.41 2.56 19.42
CA ALA A 197 -8.76 2.07 19.19
C ALA A 197 -9.27 2.49 17.80
N VAL A 198 -9.89 1.54 17.10
CA VAL A 198 -10.61 1.76 15.85
C VAL A 198 -12.12 1.77 16.10
N GLY A 199 -12.81 2.70 15.42
CA GLY A 199 -14.27 2.78 15.44
C GLY A 199 -14.91 1.77 14.48
N SER A 200 -16.19 1.95 14.18
CA SER A 200 -16.86 1.21 13.09
C SER A 200 -16.38 1.69 11.73
N PHE A 201 -16.21 0.76 10.79
CA PHE A 201 -15.79 0.97 9.41
C PHE A 201 -16.38 -0.12 8.49
#